data_AF-A0A7X7IUS9-F1
#
_entry.id   AF-A0A7X7IUS9-F1
#
_cell.length_a   1.000
_cell.length_b   1.000
_cell.length_c   1.000
_cell.angle_alpha   90.00
_cell.angle_beta   90.00
_cell.angle_gamma   90.00
#
_symmetry.space_group_name_H-M   'P 1'
#
loop_
_entity.id
_entity.type
_entity.pdbx_description
1 polymer ?
#
loop_
_entity_poly.entity_id
_entity_poly.type
_entity_poly.pdbx_seq_one_letter_code
_entity_poly.pdbx_strand_id
1 'polypeptide(L)'
;MAKKNKGIDYAKDVFAKLGVDVEKAVAETLAIPVSLHCWQGDDVGGFEKAAGGVDGGLAVTGNYPGKARTPEELRADFEKAMSFLPGTTRINLHACYAEPVKGRYADRDAITYDNFRNWVEWANALGIGIDFNPTFFGHPKAADGCPLTNRRKGIRDFWVEHGRRCR
;
A
#
# COMPACT_ATOMS: atom_id res chain seq x y z
N MET A 1 -39.68 10.08 3.83
CA MET A 1 -39.23 11.46 4.13
C MET A 1 -37.82 11.37 4.71
N ALA A 2 -36.82 11.92 4.03
CA ALA A 2 -35.46 11.97 4.57
C ALA A 2 -35.44 12.81 5.85
N LYS A 3 -34.91 12.27 6.95
CA LYS A 3 -34.67 13.04 8.18
C LYS A 3 -33.77 14.21 7.81
N LYS A 4 -34.28 15.45 7.89
CA LYS A 4 -33.46 16.67 7.85
C LYS A 4 -32.37 16.52 8.91
N ASN A 5 -31.12 16.35 8.50
CA ASN A 5 -30.02 16.13 9.40
C ASN A 5 -29.64 17.47 10.04
N LYS A 6 -30.34 17.86 11.11
CA LYS A 6 -30.21 19.18 11.75
C LYS A 6 -28.77 19.57 12.07
N GLY A 7 -27.87 18.61 12.27
CA GLY A 7 -26.44 18.85 12.49
C GLY A 7 -25.71 19.43 11.28
N ILE A 8 -25.93 18.89 10.07
CA ILE A 8 -25.24 19.38 8.86
C ILE A 8 -25.75 20.75 8.45
N ASP A 9 -27.05 20.98 8.56
CA ASP A 9 -27.66 22.27 8.23
C ASP A 9 -27.14 23.37 9.17
N TYR A 10 -27.09 23.09 10.49
CA TYR A 10 -26.50 24.02 11.45
C TYR A 10 -25.02 24.30 11.17
N ALA A 11 -24.23 23.27 10.84
CA ALA A 11 -22.81 23.45 10.53
C ALA A 11 -22.61 24.35 9.30
N LYS A 12 -23.39 24.15 8.23
CA LYS A 12 -23.38 25.01 7.03
C LYS A 12 -23.63 26.48 7.39
N ASP A 13 -24.63 26.76 8.22
CA ASP A 13 -24.94 28.14 8.65
C ASP A 13 -23.80 28.77 9.47
N VAL A 14 -23.13 27.99 10.33
CA VAL A 14 -21.99 28.46 11.12
C VAL A 14 -20.80 28.80 10.22
N PHE A 15 -20.44 27.91 9.29
CA PHE A 15 -19.30 28.11 8.40
C PHE A 15 -19.55 29.19 7.34
N ALA A 16 -20.79 29.36 6.88
CA ALA A 16 -21.16 30.44 5.96
C ALA A 16 -20.88 31.83 6.55
N LYS A 17 -21.07 32.02 7.86
CA LYS A 17 -20.73 33.27 8.57
C LYS A 17 -19.24 33.59 8.57
N LEU A 18 -18.39 32.58 8.33
CA LEU A 18 -16.94 32.71 8.19
C LEU A 18 -16.50 32.79 6.72
N GLY A 19 -17.44 32.82 5.76
CA GLY A 19 -17.16 32.84 4.34
C GLY A 19 -16.75 31.48 3.76
N VAL A 20 -17.06 30.38 4.45
CA VAL A 20 -16.71 29.01 4.02
C VAL A 20 -17.93 28.33 3.39
N ASP A 21 -17.78 27.87 2.14
CA ASP A 21 -18.74 27.00 1.48
C ASP A 21 -18.44 25.53 1.82
N VAL A 22 -19.27 24.96 2.70
CA VAL A 22 -19.13 23.58 3.18
C VAL A 22 -19.33 22.55 2.08
N GLU A 23 -20.26 22.78 1.13
CA GLU A 23 -20.50 21.82 0.05
C GLU A 23 -19.31 21.78 -0.91
N LYS A 24 -18.78 22.96 -1.24
CA LYS A 24 -17.55 23.05 -2.02
C LYS A 24 -16.37 22.38 -1.30
N ALA A 25 -16.18 22.64 0.00
CA ALA A 25 -15.10 22.05 0.77
C ALA A 25 -15.18 20.52 0.85
N VAL A 26 -16.39 19.96 1.02
CA VAL A 26 -16.61 18.51 0.99
C VAL A 26 -16.32 17.95 -0.40
N ALA A 27 -16.80 18.58 -1.46
CA ALA A 27 -16.54 18.14 -2.83
C ALA A 27 -15.04 18.14 -3.16
N GLU A 28 -14.31 19.20 -2.78
CA GLU A 28 -12.85 19.28 -2.94
C GLU A 28 -12.14 18.20 -2.13
N THR A 29 -12.57 17.94 -0.90
CA THR A 29 -11.98 16.89 -0.04
C THR A 29 -12.15 15.50 -0.66
N LEU A 30 -13.33 15.19 -1.18
CA LEU A 30 -13.62 13.89 -1.79
C LEU A 30 -12.86 13.65 -3.10
N ALA A 31 -12.39 14.71 -3.76
CA ALA A 31 -11.59 14.63 -4.98
C ALA A 31 -10.09 14.38 -4.71
N ILE A 32 -9.62 14.51 -3.47
CA ILE A 32 -8.21 14.30 -3.13
C ILE A 32 -7.98 12.80 -2.88
N PRO A 33 -7.18 12.11 -3.72
CA PRO A 33 -6.97 10.68 -3.55
C PRO A 33 -6.09 10.38 -2.34
N VAL A 34 -6.49 9.42 -1.52
CA VAL A 34 -5.68 8.90 -0.41
C VAL A 34 -5.04 7.58 -0.81
N SER A 35 -3.70 7.51 -0.74
CA SER A 35 -2.95 6.29 -1.03
C SER A 35 -2.86 5.41 0.22
N LEU A 36 -3.62 4.31 0.22
CA LEU A 36 -3.69 3.36 1.32
C LEU A 36 -2.58 2.34 1.19
N HIS A 37 -1.88 2.12 2.29
CA HIS A 37 -0.75 1.21 2.34
C HIS A 37 -1.18 -0.25 2.39
N CYS A 38 -0.66 -1.08 1.48
CA CYS A 38 -1.05 -2.49 1.38
C CYS A 38 -0.65 -3.29 2.63
N TRP A 39 0.45 -2.92 3.28
CA TRP A 39 1.07 -3.72 4.33
C TRP A 39 0.32 -3.78 5.65
N GLN A 40 -0.73 -2.97 5.81
CA GLN A 40 -1.61 -3.09 6.97
C GLN A 40 -2.42 -4.40 6.92
N GLY A 41 -2.74 -4.92 5.73
CA GLY A 41 -3.61 -6.09 5.62
C GLY A 41 -2.96 -7.41 6.06
N ASP A 42 -1.63 -7.47 6.15
CA ASP A 42 -0.89 -8.70 6.38
C ASP A 42 0.28 -8.54 7.40
N ASP A 43 0.29 -7.47 8.18
CA ASP A 43 1.35 -7.14 9.14
C ASP A 43 2.74 -7.01 8.49
N VAL A 44 2.82 -6.37 7.31
CA VAL A 44 4.07 -6.23 6.54
C VAL A 44 4.69 -7.61 6.19
N GLY A 45 3.84 -8.61 5.97
CA GLY A 45 4.27 -9.97 5.65
C GLY A 45 4.92 -10.08 4.28
N GLY A 46 4.29 -9.48 3.26
CA GLY A 46 4.62 -9.70 1.87
C GLY A 46 4.35 -11.14 1.41
N PHE A 47 4.66 -11.43 0.14
CA PHE A 47 4.43 -12.73 -0.48
C PHE A 47 5.71 -13.41 -0.98
N GLU A 48 6.87 -12.80 -0.76
CA GLU A 48 8.17 -13.39 -1.06
C GLU A 48 8.44 -14.62 -0.17
N LYS A 49 8.78 -15.77 -0.77
CA LYS A 49 9.12 -17.00 -0.02
C LYS A 49 10.30 -16.87 0.94
N ALA A 50 11.20 -15.93 0.69
CA ALA A 50 12.42 -15.72 1.48
C ALA A 50 12.33 -14.47 2.39
N ALA A 51 11.13 -13.91 2.59
CA ALA A 51 10.96 -12.77 3.48
C ALA A 51 11.24 -13.17 4.93
N GLY A 52 12.14 -12.45 5.58
CA GLY A 52 12.48 -12.61 7.00
C GLY A 52 11.45 -12.02 7.95
N GLY A 53 10.25 -11.67 7.46
CA GLY A 53 9.27 -10.89 8.18
C GLY A 53 9.74 -9.44 8.41
N VAL A 54 9.17 -8.82 9.46
CA VAL A 54 9.45 -7.45 9.87
C VAL A 54 10.87 -7.35 10.43
N ASP A 55 11.76 -6.58 9.79
CA ASP A 55 13.10 -6.25 10.30
C ASP A 55 13.41 -4.73 10.15
N GLY A 56 14.68 -4.33 10.24
CA GLY A 56 15.07 -2.95 9.90
C GLY A 56 14.60 -1.89 10.91
N GLY A 57 14.26 -2.31 12.13
CA GLY A 57 13.72 -1.45 13.17
C GLY A 57 12.21 -1.24 13.09
N LEU A 58 11.53 -1.88 12.14
CA LEU A 58 10.08 -1.94 12.08
C LEU A 58 9.55 -2.94 13.11
N ALA A 59 8.32 -2.73 13.58
CA ALA A 59 7.64 -3.66 14.46
C ALA A 59 6.15 -3.66 14.10
N VAL A 60 5.55 -4.86 14.10
CA VAL A 60 4.10 -5.04 14.16
C VAL A 60 3.78 -5.70 15.50
N THR A 61 2.78 -5.18 16.20
CA THR A 61 2.44 -5.59 17.56
C THR A 61 1.00 -6.05 17.64
N GLY A 62 0.74 -7.07 18.46
CA GLY A 62 -0.56 -7.71 18.57
C GLY A 62 -0.63 -9.01 17.76
N ASN A 63 -1.66 -9.82 18.04
CA ASN A 63 -1.90 -11.10 17.37
C ASN A 63 -3.39 -11.24 17.03
N TYR A 64 -3.95 -10.18 16.44
CA TYR A 64 -5.35 -10.19 16.02
C TYR A 64 -5.51 -11.18 14.85
N PRO A 65 -6.46 -12.12 14.89
CA PRO A 65 -6.60 -13.14 13.85
C PRO A 65 -7.13 -12.53 12.55
N GLY A 66 -6.88 -13.21 11.42
CA GLY A 66 -7.53 -12.90 10.15
C GLY A 66 -6.72 -12.05 9.17
N LYS A 67 -5.43 -11.82 9.42
CA LYS A 67 -4.56 -11.15 8.45
C LYS A 67 -4.49 -11.91 7.12
N ALA A 68 -4.37 -11.16 6.02
CA ALA A 68 -4.20 -11.73 4.69
C ALA A 68 -2.90 -12.54 4.59
N ARG A 69 -2.97 -13.66 3.85
CA ARG A 69 -1.84 -14.59 3.62
C ARG A 69 -1.57 -14.80 2.13
N THR A 70 -2.46 -14.32 1.27
CA THR A 70 -2.31 -14.37 -0.18
C THR A 70 -2.63 -13.01 -0.81
N PRO A 71 -2.17 -12.76 -2.04
CA PRO A 71 -2.55 -11.57 -2.79
C PRO A 71 -4.07 -11.40 -2.94
N GLU A 72 -4.81 -12.51 -3.10
CA GLU A 72 -6.27 -12.51 -3.24
C GLU A 72 -6.97 -12.13 -1.93
N GLU A 73 -6.52 -12.67 -0.80
CA GLU A 73 -7.03 -12.28 0.52
C GLU A 73 -6.79 -10.78 0.76
N LEU A 74 -5.58 -10.29 0.44
CA LEU A 74 -5.23 -8.89 0.64
C LEU A 74 -6.05 -7.93 -0.25
N ARG A 75 -6.29 -8.31 -1.50
CA ARG A 75 -7.17 -7.53 -2.41
C ARG A 75 -8.61 -7.49 -1.89
N ALA A 76 -9.14 -8.62 -1.41
CA ALA A 76 -10.49 -8.68 -0.85
C ALA A 76 -10.63 -7.81 0.41
N ASP A 77 -9.63 -7.83 1.30
CA ASP A 77 -9.58 -6.97 2.48
C ASP A 77 -9.53 -5.48 2.09
N PHE A 78 -8.73 -5.15 1.06
CA PHE A 78 -8.63 -3.78 0.55
C PHE A 78 -9.95 -3.29 -0.04
N GLU A 79 -10.61 -4.09 -0.88
CA GLU A 79 -11.94 -3.78 -1.41
C GLU A 79 -12.97 -3.58 -0.30
N LYS A 80 -12.90 -4.41 0.74
CA LYS A 80 -13.79 -4.27 1.89
C LYS A 80 -13.54 -2.95 2.63
N ALA A 81 -12.28 -2.58 2.86
CA ALA A 81 -11.92 -1.30 3.46
C ALA A 81 -12.41 -0.12 2.60
N MET A 82 -12.18 -0.17 1.29
CA MET A 82 -12.68 0.85 0.35
C MET A 82 -14.20 1.04 0.43
N SER A 83 -14.97 -0.03 0.66
CA SER A 83 -16.44 0.08 0.76
C SER A 83 -16.93 0.97 1.92
N PHE A 84 -16.06 1.27 2.90
CA PHE A 84 -16.35 2.16 4.02
C PHE A 84 -15.76 3.56 3.86
N LEU A 85 -14.90 3.79 2.87
CA LEU A 85 -14.18 5.04 2.69
C LEU A 85 -14.85 5.90 1.62
N PRO A 86 -15.16 7.17 1.90
CA PRO A 86 -15.66 8.08 0.89
C PRO A 86 -14.51 8.63 0.03
N GLY A 87 -14.82 8.99 -1.22
CA GLY A 87 -13.85 9.60 -2.14
C GLY A 87 -12.99 8.57 -2.88
N THR A 88 -11.94 9.06 -3.51
CA THR A 88 -11.04 8.23 -4.32
C THR A 88 -9.88 7.71 -3.49
N THR A 89 -9.49 6.45 -3.71
CA THR A 89 -8.32 5.85 -3.09
C THR A 89 -7.31 5.41 -4.14
N ARG A 90 -6.08 5.22 -3.68
CA ARG A 90 -4.99 4.55 -4.40
C ARG A 90 -4.47 3.43 -3.49
N ILE A 91 -3.78 2.46 -4.07
CA ILE A 91 -3.04 1.45 -3.31
C ILE A 91 -1.54 1.76 -3.38
N ASN A 92 -0.88 1.77 -2.23
CA ASN A 92 0.55 1.93 -2.11
C ASN A 92 1.20 0.56 -1.87
N LEU A 93 1.85 0.01 -2.89
CA LEU A 93 2.47 -1.31 -2.88
C LEU A 93 3.93 -1.25 -2.45
N HIS A 94 4.38 -2.31 -1.80
CA HIS A 94 5.80 -2.59 -1.60
C HIS A 94 6.26 -3.71 -2.56
N ALA A 95 7.52 -3.71 -2.96
CA ALA A 95 8.05 -4.73 -3.87
C ALA A 95 7.96 -6.16 -3.31
N CYS A 96 7.94 -6.33 -1.99
CA CYS A 96 7.73 -7.63 -1.35
C CYS A 96 6.32 -8.21 -1.51
N TYR A 97 5.39 -7.47 -2.13
CA TYR A 97 4.07 -7.96 -2.55
C TYR A 97 4.07 -8.48 -4.00
N ALA A 98 5.26 -8.70 -4.57
CA ALA A 98 5.44 -9.36 -5.85
C ALA A 98 4.78 -10.75 -5.87
N GLU A 99 4.04 -11.03 -6.94
CA GLU A 99 3.42 -12.32 -7.19
C GLU A 99 4.34 -13.25 -8.01
N PRO A 100 4.17 -14.58 -7.89
CA PRO A 100 5.00 -15.52 -8.64
C PRO A 100 4.63 -15.53 -10.12
N VAL A 101 5.64 -15.49 -10.99
CA VAL A 101 5.46 -15.64 -12.44
C VAL A 101 5.69 -17.11 -12.80
N LYS A 102 4.67 -17.74 -13.40
CA LYS A 102 4.68 -19.19 -13.72
C LYS A 102 5.04 -20.07 -12.52
N GLY A 103 4.51 -19.71 -11.34
CA GLY A 103 4.73 -20.43 -10.08
C GLY A 103 6.10 -20.22 -9.44
N ARG A 104 6.91 -19.27 -9.93
CA ARG A 104 8.24 -18.97 -9.39
C ARG A 104 8.32 -17.52 -8.89
N TYR A 105 8.89 -17.37 -7.70
CA TYR A 105 9.22 -16.06 -7.14
C TYR A 105 10.58 -15.60 -7.67
N ALA A 106 10.64 -14.37 -8.17
CA ALA A 106 11.90 -13.70 -8.48
C ALA A 106 12.54 -13.20 -7.18
N ASP A 107 13.87 -13.10 -7.16
CA ASP A 107 14.57 -12.32 -6.13
C ASP A 107 14.42 -10.81 -6.44
N ARG A 108 14.69 -9.95 -5.47
CA ARG A 108 14.39 -8.52 -5.52
C ARG A 108 15.12 -7.75 -6.61
N ASP A 109 16.32 -8.17 -7.00
CA ASP A 109 17.08 -7.60 -8.12
C ASP A 109 16.62 -8.13 -9.49
N ALA A 110 15.68 -9.08 -9.52
CA ALA A 110 15.16 -9.72 -10.71
C ALA A 110 13.65 -9.53 -10.92
N ILE A 111 12.95 -8.81 -10.02
CA ILE A 111 11.53 -8.51 -10.18
C ILE A 111 11.28 -7.72 -11.47
N THR A 112 10.10 -7.91 -12.04
CA THR A 112 9.66 -7.25 -13.28
C THR A 112 8.20 -6.84 -13.16
N TYR A 113 7.69 -6.09 -14.14
CA TYR A 113 6.27 -5.78 -14.27
C TYR A 113 5.38 -7.03 -14.18
N ASP A 114 5.82 -8.16 -14.72
CA ASP A 114 5.02 -9.39 -14.69
C ASP A 114 4.71 -9.88 -13.27
N ASN A 115 5.56 -9.55 -12.29
CA ASN A 115 5.30 -9.85 -10.88
C ASN A 115 4.18 -9.00 -10.27
N PHE A 116 3.77 -7.92 -10.93
CA PHE A 116 2.73 -6.98 -10.49
C PHE A 116 1.56 -6.88 -11.47
N ARG A 117 1.54 -7.71 -12.51
CA ARG A 117 0.49 -7.69 -13.54
C ARG A 117 -0.91 -7.83 -12.93
N ASN A 118 -1.09 -8.79 -12.02
CA ASN A 118 -2.37 -9.03 -11.36
C ASN A 118 -2.81 -7.82 -10.51
N TRP A 119 -1.86 -7.15 -9.84
CA TRP A 119 -2.12 -5.91 -9.12
C TRP A 119 -2.58 -4.78 -10.04
N VAL A 120 -1.93 -4.62 -11.19
CA VAL A 120 -2.28 -3.59 -12.17
C VAL A 120 -3.65 -3.87 -12.80
N GLU A 121 -3.92 -5.12 -13.18
CA GLU A 121 -5.22 -5.53 -13.74
C GLU A 121 -6.35 -5.30 -12.72
N TRP A 122 -6.13 -5.68 -11.46
CA TRP A 122 -7.08 -5.43 -10.37
C TRP A 122 -7.31 -3.94 -10.10
N ALA A 123 -6.25 -3.14 -9.98
CA ALA A 123 -6.37 -1.70 -9.73
C ALA A 123 -7.09 -0.97 -10.88
N ASN A 124 -6.79 -1.36 -12.13
CA ASN A 124 -7.49 -0.84 -13.31
C ASN A 124 -8.98 -1.20 -13.31
N ALA A 125 -9.33 -2.43 -12.93
CA ALA A 125 -10.72 -2.86 -12.83
C ALA A 125 -11.52 -2.05 -11.78
N LEU A 126 -10.85 -1.59 -10.72
CA LEU A 126 -11.42 -0.71 -9.70
C LEU A 126 -11.32 0.78 -10.03
N GLY A 127 -10.59 1.16 -11.08
CA GLY A 127 -10.33 2.56 -11.43
C GLY A 127 -9.45 3.30 -10.42
N ILE A 128 -8.63 2.58 -9.63
CA ILE A 128 -7.71 3.17 -8.65
C ILE A 128 -6.27 3.20 -9.19
N GLY A 129 -5.48 4.13 -8.68
CA GLY A 129 -4.06 4.20 -9.01
C GLY A 129 -3.18 3.37 -8.08
N ILE A 130 -1.97 3.06 -8.55
CA ILE A 130 -0.93 2.35 -7.78
C ILE A 130 0.24 3.30 -7.52
N ASP A 131 0.66 3.38 -6.26
CA ASP A 131 1.96 3.88 -5.81
C ASP A 131 2.88 2.70 -5.48
N PHE A 132 4.20 2.91 -5.51
CA PHE A 132 5.16 1.81 -5.43
C PHE A 132 6.40 2.14 -4.60
N ASN A 133 6.90 1.15 -3.85
CA ASN A 133 8.08 1.28 -3.00
C ASN A 133 9.03 0.10 -3.20
N PRO A 134 10.34 0.34 -3.38
CA PRO A 134 11.35 -0.71 -3.20
C PRO A 134 11.36 -1.18 -1.73
N THR A 135 11.50 -2.49 -1.51
CA THR A 135 11.62 -3.08 -0.17
C THR A 135 13.09 -3.31 0.17
N PHE A 136 13.67 -2.48 1.05
CA PHE A 136 15.07 -2.59 1.48
C PHE A 136 15.28 -3.30 2.82
N PHE A 137 14.26 -4.00 3.31
CA PHE A 137 14.19 -4.68 4.61
C PHE A 137 13.54 -6.07 4.47
N GLY A 138 13.59 -6.92 5.48
CA GLY A 138 12.98 -8.26 5.51
C GLY A 138 13.71 -9.25 4.61
N HIS A 139 15.02 -9.13 4.46
CA HIS A 139 15.81 -9.91 3.49
C HIS A 139 17.21 -10.26 4.02
N PRO A 140 17.76 -11.45 3.71
CA PRO A 140 19.11 -11.83 4.17
C PRO A 140 20.22 -10.84 3.78
N LYS A 141 20.11 -10.18 2.62
CA LYS A 141 21.07 -9.14 2.19
C LYS A 141 20.85 -7.77 2.86
N ALA A 142 19.84 -7.64 3.73
CA ALA A 142 19.58 -6.46 4.57
C ALA A 142 19.88 -6.71 6.06
N ALA A 143 20.26 -7.93 6.45
CA ALA A 143 20.42 -8.33 7.85
C ALA A 143 21.44 -7.48 8.65
N ASP A 144 22.45 -6.92 7.99
CA ASP A 144 23.44 -6.03 8.64
C ASP A 144 22.91 -4.58 8.83
N GLY A 145 21.64 -4.30 8.50
CA GLY A 145 21.01 -2.98 8.63
C GLY A 145 21.49 -1.92 7.62
N CYS A 146 22.40 -2.28 6.71
CA CYS A 146 22.98 -1.37 5.73
C CYS A 146 22.76 -1.90 4.31
N PRO A 147 21.58 -1.72 3.68
CA PRO A 147 21.33 -2.21 2.32
C PRO A 147 22.12 -1.40 1.28
N LEU A 148 21.67 -0.18 0.97
CA LEU A 148 22.32 0.69 -0.03
C LEU A 148 23.71 1.17 0.38
N THR A 149 23.97 1.25 1.69
CA THR A 149 25.23 1.71 2.28
C THR A 149 26.15 0.56 2.71
N ASN A 150 25.85 -0.69 2.34
CA ASN A 150 26.63 -1.86 2.77
C ASN A 150 28.11 -1.70 2.43
N ARG A 151 29.05 -2.19 3.25
CA ARG A 151 30.48 -2.18 2.89
C ARG A 151 30.82 -3.15 1.75
N ARG A 152 30.05 -4.25 1.64
CA ARG A 152 30.24 -5.28 0.60
C ARG A 152 29.63 -4.81 -0.73
N LYS A 153 30.45 -4.70 -1.77
CA LYS A 153 30.01 -4.21 -3.09
C LYS A 153 28.87 -5.04 -3.67
N GLY A 154 28.96 -6.38 -3.60
CA GLY A 154 27.90 -7.25 -4.13
C GLY A 154 26.53 -7.09 -3.47
N ILE A 155 26.48 -6.67 -2.20
CA ILE A 155 25.21 -6.35 -1.52
C ILE A 155 24.68 -4.99 -1.98
N ARG A 156 25.55 -3.98 -2.09
CA ARG A 156 25.14 -2.68 -2.64
C ARG A 156 24.64 -2.80 -4.08
N ASP A 157 25.35 -3.54 -4.93
CA ASP A 157 24.98 -3.75 -6.34
C ASP A 157 23.59 -4.39 -6.43
N PHE A 158 23.30 -5.40 -5.60
CA PHE A 158 21.98 -6.02 -5.49
C PHE A 158 20.88 -5.00 -5.14
N TRP A 159 21.09 -4.16 -4.11
CA TRP A 159 20.08 -3.18 -3.71
C TRP A 159 19.94 -2.02 -4.69
N VAL A 160 21.02 -1.61 -5.35
CA VAL A 160 20.97 -0.62 -6.43
C VAL A 160 20.16 -1.17 -7.61
N GLU A 161 20.37 -2.43 -8.00
CA GLU A 161 19.59 -3.06 -9.05
C GLU A 161 18.12 -3.22 -8.64
N HIS A 162 17.84 -3.66 -7.42
CA HIS A 162 16.47 -3.69 -6.89
C HIS A 162 15.77 -2.31 -7.00
N GLY A 163 16.46 -1.25 -6.56
CA GLY A 163 15.94 0.11 -6.67
C GLY A 163 15.68 0.54 -8.12
N ARG A 164 16.49 0.08 -9.08
CA ARG A 164 16.27 0.33 -10.52
C ARG A 164 15.08 -0.44 -11.06
N ARG A 165 14.88 -1.69 -10.64
CA ARG A 165 13.73 -2.53 -11.04
C ARG A 165 12.39 -1.99 -10.55
N CYS A 166 12.40 -1.21 -9.48
CA CYS A 166 11.21 -0.57 -8.92
C CYS A 166 10.84 0.79 -9.57
N ARG A 167 11.61 1.27 -10.55
CA ARG A 167 11.37 2.53 -11.27
C ARG A 167 10.79 2.28 -12.65
#